data_AF-A0A095BTZ4-F1
#
_entry.id   AF-A0A095BTZ4-F1
#
_cell.length_a   1.000
_cell.length_b   1.000
_cell.length_c   1.000
_cell.angle_alpha   90.00
_cell.angle_beta   90.00
_cell.angle_gamma   90.00
#
_symmetry.space_group_name_H-M   'P 1'
#
loop_
_entity.id
_entity.type
_entity.pdbx_description
1 polymer ?
#
loop_
_entity_poly.entity_id
_entity_poly.type
_entity_poly.pdbx_seq_one_letter_code
_entity_poly.pdbx_strand_id
1 'polypeptide(L)'
;MDLKCYIHPGWSPRIRAAASRRDWMDATPERFAYRCLPLNIANAHGWEILSPCGFEAEWNGGSAADDVVIRLDPGTPPHIAPVALFGQGTLTFHVQGIFRTPEGHNLWVGGSPNQAKDGIAPLGGVIETDWSPYSFTMNWRFTRPHHVIRFEENEPFCFFFPVERRLIEAVRPRILPIDDEPELKRQFEEWSRSRDAFHVEMAQNPPDNPSDKWQKFYYRGMLADGTPGTQGHQAKLRLAEFDGAAGFHRETPPRPACPAAAHRTGAATAEPGPPAREAAKFEWILRSNEQLRALAPRTIVRKADITAEAFLAEHYAANHPVVLDSELTDWPALDRWTPDYLKRLIGDAAIEVQAGRSADADFERNMADHRIRMPFDRFIDRVADGGEGNDLYLTAYNSAANEAALAPLKQDIGALDKLLTPEGAGMPWIGAAGSFTPLHHDLTNNLLLQIVGRKRVLLVAPGDTPRLYNDHHVYSQVRDLTEPDVVARFPRLEGVHVHQVTLEPGDALFIPLGWWHQVTALDFSVMYTHTNFRWPNDFHMSHPS
;
A
#
# COMPACT_ATOMS: atom_id res chain seq x y z
N MET A 1 33.07 17.43 24.11
CA MET A 1 33.29 17.18 22.68
C MET A 1 33.05 18.51 21.99
N ASP A 2 34.00 18.98 21.17
CA ASP A 2 33.86 20.26 20.46
C ASP A 2 33.48 19.99 19.01
N LEU A 3 32.37 20.55 18.56
CA LEU A 3 31.98 20.61 17.15
C LEU A 3 32.27 22.01 16.62
N LYS A 4 33.21 22.13 15.68
CA LYS A 4 33.64 23.42 15.14
C LYS A 4 33.07 23.62 13.74
N CYS A 5 32.63 24.84 13.42
CA CYS A 5 32.23 25.24 12.08
C CYS A 5 33.14 26.38 11.63
N TYR A 6 34.02 26.11 10.67
CA TYR A 6 34.89 27.12 10.07
C TYR A 6 34.15 27.81 8.94
N ILE A 7 34.00 29.13 9.07
CA ILE A 7 33.38 29.99 8.06
C ILE A 7 34.45 30.59 7.14
N HIS A 8 34.06 30.90 5.90
CA HIS A 8 34.90 31.67 4.97
C HIS A 8 34.37 33.11 4.83
N PRO A 9 35.15 34.06 4.29
CA PRO A 9 34.65 35.41 4.01
C PRO A 9 33.47 35.40 3.03
N GLY A 10 32.32 35.90 3.48
CA GLY A 10 31.10 36.01 2.67
C GLY A 10 30.02 34.97 2.96
N TRP A 11 30.31 33.94 3.77
CA TRP A 11 29.28 33.02 4.27
C TRP A 11 28.93 33.34 5.73
N SER A 12 27.66 33.64 5.98
CA SER A 12 27.12 33.93 7.32
C SER A 12 26.05 32.89 7.64
N PRO A 13 26.42 31.74 8.21
CA PRO A 13 25.49 30.66 8.42
C PRO A 13 24.50 30.98 9.53
N ARG A 14 23.23 30.63 9.30
CA ARG A 14 22.16 30.74 10.28
C ARG A 14 21.98 29.40 10.99
N ILE A 15 22.81 29.14 11.99
CA ILE A 15 22.82 27.87 12.74
C ILE A 15 22.20 28.08 14.12
N ARG A 16 21.35 27.15 14.55
CA ARG A 16 20.78 27.14 15.91
C ARG A 16 20.65 25.73 16.45
N ALA A 17 20.55 25.58 17.76
CA ALA A 17 20.02 24.36 18.36
C ALA A 17 18.59 24.10 17.83
N ALA A 18 18.27 22.85 17.49
CA ALA A 18 16.98 22.52 16.91
C ALA A 18 15.83 22.78 17.88
N ALA A 19 14.72 23.29 17.36
CA ALA A 19 13.53 23.52 18.17
C ALA A 19 12.96 22.19 18.66
N SER A 20 12.48 22.13 19.90
CA SER A 20 11.75 20.95 20.40
C SER A 20 10.30 20.88 19.87
N ARG A 21 9.82 21.96 19.24
CA ARG A 21 8.44 22.13 18.78
C ARG A 21 8.29 21.97 17.27
N ARG A 22 7.09 21.55 16.83
CA ARG A 22 6.68 21.49 15.42
C ARG A 22 5.27 22.04 15.29
N ASP A 23 5.01 22.78 14.22
CA ASP A 23 3.71 23.43 14.00
C ASP A 23 2.56 22.41 13.94
N TRP A 24 2.74 21.29 13.22
CA TRP A 24 1.70 20.27 13.13
C TRP A 24 1.48 19.56 14.47
N MET A 25 2.54 19.37 15.28
CA MET A 25 2.41 18.80 16.62
C MET A 25 1.68 19.76 17.55
N ASP A 26 1.95 21.06 17.43
CA ASP A 26 1.22 22.13 18.15
C ASP A 26 -0.25 22.20 17.74
N ALA A 27 -0.57 21.88 16.48
CA ALA A 27 -1.93 21.85 15.94
C ALA A 27 -2.73 20.60 16.31
N THR A 28 -2.10 19.53 16.82
CA THR A 28 -2.85 18.33 17.26
C THR A 28 -3.76 18.63 18.46
N PRO A 29 -4.95 18.01 18.56
CA PRO A 29 -5.83 18.10 19.72
C PRO A 29 -5.07 17.86 21.04
N GLU A 30 -5.23 18.77 22.01
CA GLU A 30 -4.53 18.72 23.30
C GLU A 30 -2.99 18.58 23.17
N ARG A 31 -2.42 18.92 22.00
CA ARG A 31 -1.01 18.74 21.64
C ARG A 31 -0.53 17.29 21.87
N PHE A 32 -1.39 16.30 21.60
CA PHE A 32 -1.13 14.90 21.95
C PHE A 32 0.14 14.34 21.30
N ALA A 33 0.59 14.88 20.17
CA ALA A 33 1.82 14.43 19.51
C ALA A 33 3.05 14.52 20.43
N TYR A 34 3.09 15.51 21.36
CA TYR A 34 4.16 15.65 22.35
C TYR A 34 4.07 14.64 23.51
N ARG A 35 3.06 13.77 23.56
CA ARG A 35 3.00 12.66 24.52
C ARG A 35 3.98 11.55 24.14
N CYS A 36 4.41 11.51 22.89
CA CYS A 36 5.44 10.60 22.41
C CYS A 36 6.84 11.16 22.72
N LEU A 37 7.42 10.75 23.86
CA LEU A 37 8.76 11.17 24.27
C LEU A 37 9.83 10.96 23.17
N PRO A 38 9.85 9.85 22.40
CA PRO A 38 10.82 9.66 21.33
C PRO A 38 10.77 10.76 20.26
N LEU A 39 9.57 11.23 19.87
CA LEU A 39 9.44 12.35 18.92
C LEU A 39 10.02 13.64 19.49
N ASN A 40 9.79 13.91 20.78
CA ASN A 40 10.28 15.11 21.45
C ASN A 40 11.81 15.13 21.56
N ILE A 41 12.42 13.97 21.89
CA ILE A 41 13.87 13.85 21.95
C ILE A 41 14.45 14.01 20.54
N ALA A 42 13.88 13.33 19.52
CA ALA A 42 14.32 13.46 18.14
C ALA A 42 14.28 14.91 17.64
N ASN A 43 13.23 15.67 17.97
CA ASN A 43 13.10 17.07 17.56
C ASN A 43 14.27 17.95 18.01
N ALA A 44 14.82 17.68 19.19
CA ALA A 44 15.85 18.46 19.84
C ALA A 44 17.26 17.83 19.75
N HIS A 45 17.43 16.71 19.03
CA HIS A 45 18.65 15.90 19.03
C HIS A 45 19.81 16.46 18.18
N GLY A 46 19.75 17.72 17.75
CA GLY A 46 20.79 18.28 16.89
C GLY A 46 20.65 19.78 16.67
N TRP A 47 21.33 20.25 15.63
CA TRP A 47 21.34 21.64 15.21
C TRP A 47 20.74 21.77 13.82
N GLU A 48 20.17 22.95 13.55
CA GLU A 48 19.56 23.30 12.27
C GLU A 48 20.38 24.36 11.56
N ILE A 49 20.50 24.26 10.23
CA ILE A 49 20.90 25.36 9.36
C ILE A 49 19.64 25.88 8.67
N LEU A 50 19.44 27.19 8.76
CA LEU A 50 18.24 27.85 8.25
C LEU A 50 18.50 28.51 6.89
N SER A 51 17.46 28.55 6.05
CA SER A 51 17.52 29.16 4.74
C SER A 51 17.82 30.65 4.88
N PRO A 52 18.84 31.19 4.17
CA PRO A 52 19.20 32.60 4.25
C PRO A 52 18.26 33.51 3.46
N CYS A 53 17.34 32.93 2.68
CA CYS A 53 16.37 33.63 1.84
C CYS A 53 15.09 32.81 1.69
N GLY A 54 14.00 33.47 1.28
CA GLY A 54 12.80 32.81 0.82
C GLY A 54 12.83 32.57 -0.70
N PHE A 55 12.26 31.45 -1.13
CA PHE A 55 12.15 31.11 -2.55
C PHE A 55 11.07 30.07 -2.79
N GLU A 56 10.56 30.05 -4.02
CA GLU A 56 9.75 28.96 -4.57
C GLU A 56 10.60 28.05 -5.45
N ALA A 57 10.28 26.76 -5.47
CA ALA A 57 10.85 25.84 -6.43
C ALA A 57 9.80 24.85 -6.95
N GLU A 58 9.94 24.41 -8.19
CA GLU A 58 9.02 23.49 -8.85
C GLU A 58 9.83 22.56 -9.75
N TRP A 59 9.49 21.27 -9.73
CA TRP A 59 10.07 20.28 -10.64
C TRP A 59 9.01 19.78 -11.62
N ASN A 60 9.33 19.71 -12.92
CA ASN A 60 8.37 19.34 -13.96
C ASN A 60 8.23 17.82 -14.21
N GLY A 61 9.01 16.97 -13.52
CA GLY A 61 9.00 15.51 -13.73
C GLY A 61 10.16 14.97 -14.57
N GLY A 62 10.94 15.83 -15.21
CA GLY A 62 12.07 15.43 -16.05
C GLY A 62 13.37 15.13 -15.28
N SER A 63 14.36 14.60 -15.98
CA SER A 63 15.62 14.15 -15.38
C SER A 63 16.72 15.21 -15.34
N ALA A 64 16.60 16.31 -16.08
CA ALA A 64 17.63 17.33 -16.19
C ALA A 64 17.67 18.24 -14.96
N ALA A 65 18.76 19.00 -14.78
CA ALA A 65 18.83 20.04 -13.75
C ALA A 65 17.84 21.18 -14.04
N ASP A 66 17.71 21.57 -15.31
CA ASP A 66 16.83 22.65 -15.78
C ASP A 66 15.33 22.32 -15.62
N ASP A 67 14.99 21.06 -15.33
CA ASP A 67 13.64 20.63 -15.01
C ASP A 67 13.17 21.09 -13.62
N VAL A 68 14.09 21.64 -12.81
CA VAL A 68 13.81 22.29 -11.53
C VAL A 68 13.91 23.81 -11.71
N VAL A 69 12.78 24.50 -11.61
CA VAL A 69 12.71 25.96 -11.69
C VAL A 69 12.70 26.54 -10.29
N ILE A 70 13.63 27.45 -9.99
CA ILE A 70 13.75 28.15 -8.70
C ILE A 70 13.44 29.63 -8.91
N ARG A 71 12.49 30.17 -8.14
CA ARG A 71 12.05 31.57 -8.19
C ARG A 71 12.35 32.21 -6.84
N LEU A 72 13.34 33.10 -6.79
CA LEU A 72 13.80 33.73 -5.55
C LEU A 72 12.92 34.91 -5.15
N ASP A 73 12.82 35.19 -3.86
CA ASP A 73 12.17 36.42 -3.37
C ASP A 73 12.91 37.67 -3.90
N PRO A 74 12.18 38.78 -4.17
CA PRO A 74 12.78 40.02 -4.64
C PRO A 74 13.92 40.51 -3.72
N GLY A 75 15.06 40.84 -4.34
CA GLY A 75 16.25 41.33 -3.62
C GLY A 75 17.18 40.25 -3.09
N THR A 76 16.86 38.96 -3.26
CA THR A 76 17.74 37.84 -2.87
C THR A 76 19.00 37.79 -3.74
N PRO A 77 20.21 37.86 -3.17
CA PRO A 77 21.45 37.69 -3.92
C PRO A 77 21.57 36.25 -4.47
N PRO A 78 21.94 36.05 -5.76
CA PRO A 78 22.01 34.70 -6.35
C PRO A 78 22.99 33.74 -5.66
N HIS A 79 24.05 34.24 -5.02
CA HIS A 79 25.09 33.42 -4.39
C HIS A 79 24.66 32.76 -3.06
N ILE A 80 23.52 33.16 -2.49
CA ILE A 80 22.93 32.53 -1.28
C ILE A 80 21.74 31.63 -1.60
N ALA A 81 21.34 31.57 -2.88
CA ALA A 81 20.20 30.78 -3.33
C ALA A 81 20.53 29.28 -3.36
N PRO A 82 19.52 28.41 -3.21
CA PRO A 82 19.65 27.02 -3.60
C PRO A 82 19.78 26.90 -5.13
N VAL A 83 20.24 25.75 -5.58
CA VAL A 83 20.47 25.45 -7.00
C VAL A 83 19.94 24.06 -7.35
N ALA A 84 19.75 23.80 -8.64
CA ALA A 84 19.55 22.46 -9.17
C ALA A 84 20.84 22.00 -9.83
N LEU A 85 21.51 20.98 -9.29
CA LEU A 85 22.81 20.50 -9.77
C LEU A 85 22.78 19.09 -10.34
N PHE A 86 22.06 18.18 -9.66
CA PHE A 86 22.17 16.74 -9.92
C PHE A 86 21.09 16.19 -10.86
N GLY A 87 20.12 17.02 -11.28
CA GLY A 87 18.94 16.56 -12.01
C GLY A 87 18.00 15.70 -11.15
N GLN A 88 17.14 14.91 -11.82
CA GLN A 88 16.21 13.96 -11.17
C GLN A 88 15.32 14.59 -10.07
N GLY A 89 14.92 15.85 -10.27
CA GLY A 89 14.14 16.59 -9.28
C GLY A 89 14.89 16.83 -7.97
N THR A 90 16.19 17.15 -8.02
CA THR A 90 17.00 17.44 -6.83
C THR A 90 17.22 18.95 -6.66
N LEU A 91 16.76 19.48 -5.53
CA LEU A 91 17.06 20.82 -5.05
C LEU A 91 18.24 20.75 -4.07
N THR A 92 19.24 21.61 -4.25
CA THR A 92 20.51 21.54 -3.53
C THR A 92 20.80 22.85 -2.81
N PHE A 93 21.09 22.76 -1.50
CA PHE A 93 21.58 23.86 -0.69
C PHE A 93 23.09 23.70 -0.44
N HIS A 94 23.84 24.78 -0.64
CA HIS A 94 25.27 24.79 -0.32
C HIS A 94 25.51 25.08 1.17
N VAL A 95 26.08 24.11 1.88
CA VAL A 95 26.60 24.32 3.24
C VAL A 95 28.09 24.66 3.10
N GLN A 96 28.41 25.95 2.99
CA GLN A 96 29.74 26.38 2.55
C GLN A 96 30.83 26.30 3.64
N GLY A 97 30.45 26.15 4.91
CA GLY A 97 31.38 25.98 6.01
C GLY A 97 32.01 24.60 6.09
N ILE A 98 33.17 24.54 6.73
CA ILE A 98 33.85 23.28 7.04
C ILE A 98 33.53 22.90 8.47
N PHE A 99 32.74 21.85 8.65
CA PHE A 99 32.47 21.28 9.97
C PHE A 99 33.62 20.35 10.37
N ARG A 100 34.02 20.42 11.64
CA ARG A 100 35.09 19.62 12.23
C ARG A 100 34.63 18.98 13.53
N THR A 101 34.51 17.66 13.51
CA THR A 101 34.31 16.80 14.68
C THR A 101 35.66 16.32 15.23
N PRO A 102 35.73 15.81 16.48
CA PRO A 102 36.88 15.05 16.95
C PRO A 102 37.06 13.76 16.15
N GLU A 103 38.27 13.21 16.20
CA GLU A 103 38.61 11.95 15.56
C GLU A 103 37.61 10.83 15.90
N GLY A 104 37.25 10.04 14.88
CA GLY A 104 36.35 8.90 15.03
C GLY A 104 34.86 9.27 15.07
N HIS A 105 34.50 10.54 14.91
CA HIS A 105 33.12 11.01 14.83
C HIS A 105 32.80 11.56 13.44
N ASN A 106 31.66 11.17 12.90
CA ASN A 106 31.08 11.71 11.68
C ASN A 106 29.93 12.67 12.03
N LEU A 107 29.43 13.41 11.04
CA LEU A 107 28.14 14.07 11.13
C LEU A 107 27.09 13.28 10.37
N TRP A 108 25.98 12.97 11.04
CA TRP A 108 24.73 12.65 10.34
C TRP A 108 24.09 13.96 9.92
N VAL A 109 23.63 14.04 8.68
CA VAL A 109 22.93 15.19 8.11
C VAL A 109 21.64 14.75 7.44
N GLY A 110 20.60 15.57 7.53
CA GLY A 110 19.29 15.30 6.94
C GLY A 110 18.35 16.48 7.10
N GLY A 111 17.04 16.26 6.97
CA GLY A 111 16.04 17.27 7.34
C GLY A 111 15.66 17.17 8.81
N SER A 112 15.11 18.25 9.36
CA SER A 112 14.66 18.30 10.74
C SER A 112 13.65 17.18 11.05
N PRO A 113 13.89 16.34 12.08
CA PRO A 113 12.96 15.27 12.45
C PRO A 113 11.57 15.81 12.68
N ASN A 114 10.54 15.08 12.24
CA ASN A 114 9.13 15.45 12.38
C ASN A 114 8.77 16.82 11.76
N GLN A 115 9.56 17.32 10.80
CA GLN A 115 9.27 18.55 10.06
C GLN A 115 9.08 18.23 8.57
N ALA A 116 8.02 17.50 8.26
CA ALA A 116 7.69 17.14 6.89
C ALA A 116 7.34 18.39 6.06
N LYS A 117 7.83 18.42 4.82
CA LYS A 117 7.48 19.42 3.82
C LYS A 117 6.74 18.75 2.68
N ASP A 118 5.58 19.28 2.32
CA ASP A 118 4.78 18.71 1.25
C ASP A 118 5.49 18.88 -0.11
N GLY A 119 5.43 17.83 -0.94
CA GLY A 119 6.02 17.77 -2.28
C GLY A 119 7.54 17.68 -2.38
N ILE A 120 8.29 17.68 -1.26
CA ILE A 120 9.74 17.56 -1.28
C ILE A 120 10.29 16.90 0.00
N ALA A 121 11.24 15.97 -0.15
CA ALA A 121 11.82 15.22 0.96
C ALA A 121 13.34 15.46 1.07
N PRO A 122 13.88 15.65 2.28
CA PRO A 122 15.32 15.78 2.50
C PRO A 122 16.02 14.43 2.31
N LEU A 123 17.20 14.43 1.72
CA LEU A 123 18.07 13.26 1.63
C LEU A 123 19.05 13.25 2.82
N GLY A 124 19.13 12.10 3.50
CA GLY A 124 20.06 11.91 4.61
C GLY A 124 21.44 11.42 4.15
N GLY A 125 22.47 11.77 4.91
CA GLY A 125 23.84 11.34 4.66
C GLY A 125 24.69 11.29 5.92
N VAL A 126 25.82 10.58 5.86
CA VAL A 126 26.84 10.57 6.92
C VAL A 126 28.14 11.08 6.32
N ILE A 127 28.76 12.06 6.99
CA ILE A 127 29.90 12.80 6.46
C ILE A 127 31.07 12.66 7.43
N GLU A 128 32.22 12.24 6.92
CA GLU A 128 33.48 12.27 7.67
C GLU A 128 33.98 13.72 7.79
N THR A 129 33.93 14.25 9.01
CA THR A 129 34.25 15.66 9.27
C THR A 129 35.47 15.83 10.17
N ASP A 130 36.12 14.79 10.65
CA ASP A 130 37.32 14.89 11.50
C ASP A 130 38.59 15.20 10.68
N TRP A 131 38.69 14.75 9.43
CA TRP A 131 39.82 15.03 8.54
C TRP A 131 39.46 15.80 7.25
N SER A 132 38.23 15.65 6.75
CA SER A 132 37.83 16.18 5.44
C SER A 132 38.02 17.70 5.33
N PRO A 133 38.71 18.21 4.29
CA PRO A 133 38.78 19.64 4.00
C PRO A 133 37.57 20.15 3.21
N TYR A 134 36.61 19.28 2.87
CA TYR A 134 35.52 19.58 1.96
C TYR A 134 34.27 20.02 2.71
N SER A 135 33.56 21.00 2.15
CA SER A 135 32.17 21.29 2.50
C SER A 135 31.22 20.23 1.93
N PHE A 136 29.94 20.33 2.26
CA PHE A 136 28.92 19.43 1.74
C PHE A 136 27.69 20.18 1.23
N THR A 137 26.83 19.47 0.53
CA THR A 137 25.53 19.98 0.09
C THR A 137 24.42 19.25 0.82
N MET A 138 23.36 19.98 1.15
CA MET A 138 22.13 19.39 1.64
C MET A 138 21.15 19.28 0.47
N ASN A 139 20.76 18.05 0.15
CA ASN A 139 19.95 17.75 -1.02
C ASN A 139 18.53 17.38 -0.61
N TRP A 140 17.57 17.90 -1.36
CA TRP A 140 16.14 17.65 -1.20
C TRP A 140 15.60 17.15 -2.53
N ARG A 141 14.86 16.05 -2.50
CA ARG A 141 14.28 15.43 -3.69
C ARG A 141 12.80 15.73 -3.76
N PHE A 142 12.34 16.27 -4.88
CA PHE A 142 10.91 16.43 -5.15
C PHE A 142 10.23 15.07 -5.17
N THR A 143 9.07 14.97 -4.52
CA THR A 143 8.30 13.71 -4.42
C THR A 143 7.12 13.67 -5.39
N ARG A 144 6.77 14.81 -6.00
CA ARG A 144 5.78 14.90 -7.08
C ARG A 144 6.10 16.04 -8.05
N PRO A 145 5.87 15.85 -9.36
CA PRO A 145 6.05 16.91 -10.36
C PRO A 145 4.93 17.96 -10.30
N HIS A 146 5.21 19.14 -10.86
CA HIS A 146 4.30 20.30 -10.98
C HIS A 146 3.72 20.79 -9.65
N HIS A 147 4.47 20.58 -8.57
CA HIS A 147 4.10 21.07 -7.26
C HIS A 147 5.10 22.15 -6.82
N VAL A 148 4.60 23.37 -6.66
CA VAL A 148 5.39 24.48 -6.16
C VAL A 148 5.59 24.33 -4.66
N ILE A 149 6.84 24.21 -4.24
CA ILE A 149 7.23 24.29 -2.83
C ILE A 149 7.73 25.70 -2.52
N ARG A 150 7.58 26.14 -1.28
CA ARG A 150 8.09 27.43 -0.78
C ARG A 150 8.93 27.19 0.46
N PHE A 151 10.21 27.55 0.44
CA PHE A 151 11.02 27.64 1.67
C PHE A 151 11.00 29.07 2.15
N GLU A 152 10.64 29.30 3.41
CA GLU A 152 10.75 30.63 4.00
C GLU A 152 12.17 30.98 4.40
N GLU A 153 12.47 32.28 4.44
CA GLU A 153 13.67 32.76 5.12
C GLU A 153 13.64 32.29 6.58
N ASN A 154 14.76 31.82 7.11
CA ASN A 154 14.87 31.18 8.42
C ASN A 154 14.10 29.84 8.57
N GLU A 155 13.63 29.23 7.48
CA GLU A 155 13.12 27.85 7.52
C GLU A 155 14.30 26.86 7.58
N PRO A 156 14.28 25.84 8.45
CA PRO A 156 15.31 24.80 8.47
C PRO A 156 15.37 24.04 7.14
N PHE A 157 16.55 23.98 6.52
CA PHE A 157 16.79 23.11 5.36
C PHE A 157 17.75 21.96 5.66
N CYS A 158 18.50 22.03 6.76
CA CYS A 158 19.48 21.02 7.16
C CYS A 158 19.39 20.83 8.68
N PHE A 159 19.44 19.58 9.13
CA PHE A 159 19.55 19.16 10.51
C PHE A 159 20.70 18.19 10.64
N PHE A 160 21.51 18.33 11.69
CA PHE A 160 22.70 17.52 11.86
C PHE A 160 23.07 17.28 13.32
N PHE A 161 23.75 16.17 13.56
CA PHE A 161 24.33 15.81 14.86
C PHE A 161 25.49 14.82 14.69
N PRO A 162 26.44 14.76 15.66
CA PRO A 162 27.54 13.81 15.61
C PRO A 162 27.10 12.36 15.80
N VAL A 163 27.75 11.45 15.09
CA VAL A 163 27.62 10.00 15.24
C VAL A 163 28.99 9.34 15.30
N GLU A 164 29.14 8.29 16.11
CA GLU A 164 30.39 7.53 16.20
C GLU A 164 30.59 6.67 14.95
N ARG A 165 31.73 6.84 14.27
CA ARG A 165 32.01 6.23 12.95
C ARG A 165 31.91 4.71 12.96
N ARG A 166 32.44 4.07 14.00
CA ARG A 166 32.59 2.60 14.08
C ARG A 166 31.56 1.92 14.97
N LEU A 167 30.65 2.67 15.59
CA LEU A 167 29.68 2.10 16.52
C LEU A 167 28.81 1.05 15.82
N ILE A 168 28.26 1.39 14.65
CA ILE A 168 27.37 0.49 13.89
C ILE A 168 28.09 -0.79 13.44
N GLU A 169 29.35 -0.69 12.99
CA GLU A 169 30.17 -1.85 12.60
C GLU A 169 30.47 -2.79 13.78
N ALA A 170 30.55 -2.24 15.00
CA ALA A 170 30.78 -3.01 16.21
C ALA A 170 29.51 -3.68 16.76
N VAL A 171 28.31 -3.27 16.32
CA VAL A 171 27.04 -3.85 16.77
C VAL A 171 26.91 -5.29 16.27
N ARG A 172 26.61 -6.22 17.19
CA ARG A 172 26.28 -7.61 16.88
C ARG A 172 24.78 -7.85 17.13
N PRO A 173 23.91 -7.70 16.12
CA PRO A 173 22.47 -7.87 16.31
C PRO A 173 22.14 -9.33 16.64
N ARG A 174 21.18 -9.53 17.55
CA ARG A 174 20.66 -10.86 17.94
C ARG A 174 19.15 -10.81 18.04
N ILE A 175 18.49 -11.89 17.64
CA ILE A 175 17.07 -12.13 17.91
C ILE A 175 17.03 -13.18 19.00
N LEU A 176 16.47 -12.84 20.16
CA LEU A 176 16.37 -13.71 21.31
C LEU A 176 14.89 -13.84 21.73
N PRO A 177 14.41 -15.04 22.10
CA PRO A 177 13.10 -15.21 22.73
C PRO A 177 12.99 -14.39 24.02
N ILE A 178 11.84 -13.77 24.27
CA ILE A 178 11.60 -13.05 25.54
C ILE A 178 11.61 -13.98 26.75
N ASP A 179 11.36 -15.28 26.54
CA ASP A 179 11.39 -16.32 27.57
C ASP A 179 12.79 -16.52 28.18
N ASP A 180 13.85 -16.14 27.46
CA ASP A 180 15.23 -16.19 27.97
C ASP A 180 15.52 -15.09 29.00
N GLU A 181 14.65 -14.07 29.11
CA GLU A 181 14.76 -12.93 30.04
C GLU A 181 13.47 -12.82 30.89
N PRO A 182 13.29 -13.70 31.91
CA PRO A 182 12.02 -13.86 32.61
C PRO A 182 11.56 -12.61 33.36
N GLU A 183 12.50 -11.81 33.88
CA GLU A 183 12.18 -10.54 34.56
C GLU A 183 11.68 -9.48 33.56
N LEU A 184 12.29 -9.40 32.37
CA LEU A 184 11.83 -8.51 31.30
C LEU A 184 10.43 -8.91 30.83
N LYS A 185 10.19 -10.22 30.67
CA LYS A 185 8.87 -10.77 30.35
C LYS A 185 7.82 -10.38 31.39
N ARG A 186 8.12 -10.56 32.69
CA ARG A 186 7.23 -10.16 33.79
C ARG A 186 6.88 -8.67 33.72
N GLN A 187 7.88 -7.81 33.55
CA GLN A 187 7.70 -6.36 33.42
C GLN A 187 6.83 -5.99 32.21
N PHE A 188 7.02 -6.66 31.07
CA PHE A 188 6.21 -6.46 29.87
C PHE A 188 4.76 -6.88 30.09
N GLU A 189 4.51 -8.04 30.68
CA GLU A 189 3.17 -8.54 30.97
C GLU A 189 2.43 -7.67 32.00
N GLU A 190 3.14 -7.12 32.99
CA GLU A 190 2.59 -6.14 33.94
C GLU A 190 2.22 -4.82 33.25
N TRP A 191 3.09 -4.31 32.40
CA TRP A 191 2.81 -3.12 31.61
C TRP A 191 1.62 -3.33 30.66
N SER A 192 1.54 -4.48 29.99
CA SER A 192 0.43 -4.84 29.09
C SER A 192 -0.90 -4.85 29.84
N ARG A 193 -0.97 -5.55 30.99
CA ARG A 193 -2.16 -5.58 31.85
C ARG A 193 -2.55 -4.19 32.35
N SER A 194 -1.57 -3.38 32.76
CA SER A 194 -1.80 -1.99 33.18
C SER A 194 -2.37 -1.13 32.05
N ARG A 195 -1.92 -1.35 30.81
CA ARG A 195 -2.41 -0.63 29.62
C ARG A 195 -3.86 -0.98 29.32
N ASP A 196 -4.19 -2.26 29.33
CA ASP A 196 -5.55 -2.74 29.08
C ASP A 196 -6.52 -2.21 30.14
N ALA A 197 -6.15 -2.31 31.42
CA ALA A 197 -6.93 -1.75 32.53
C ALA A 197 -7.14 -0.24 32.39
N PHE A 198 -6.10 0.50 31.97
CA PHE A 198 -6.19 1.93 31.74
C PHE A 198 -7.13 2.30 30.58
N HIS A 199 -7.13 1.55 29.48
CA HIS A 199 -8.08 1.78 28.38
C HIS A 199 -9.53 1.55 28.82
N VAL A 200 -9.78 0.52 29.63
CA VAL A 200 -11.11 0.27 30.22
C VAL A 200 -11.53 1.42 31.14
N GLU A 201 -10.65 1.86 32.04
CA GLU A 201 -10.93 2.99 32.96
C GLU A 201 -11.18 4.30 32.20
N MET A 202 -10.40 4.59 31.15
CA MET A 202 -10.60 5.78 30.33
C MET A 202 -11.94 5.78 29.58
N ALA A 203 -12.44 4.59 29.19
CA ALA A 203 -13.75 4.45 28.55
C ALA A 203 -14.90 4.62 29.55
N GLN A 204 -14.71 4.18 30.80
CA GLN A 204 -15.74 4.22 31.84
C GLN A 204 -15.79 5.56 32.57
N ASN A 205 -14.63 6.14 32.89
CA ASN A 205 -14.47 7.35 33.70
C ASN A 205 -13.41 8.28 33.07
N PRO A 206 -13.69 8.94 31.94
CA PRO A 206 -12.74 9.83 31.30
C PRO A 206 -12.44 11.04 32.21
N PRO A 207 -11.17 11.28 32.60
CA PRO A 207 -10.83 12.38 33.49
C PRO A 207 -10.94 13.74 32.77
N ASP A 208 -11.42 14.75 33.49
CA ASP A 208 -11.56 16.12 32.97
C ASP A 208 -10.20 16.74 32.61
N ASN A 209 -9.15 16.39 33.37
CA ASN A 209 -7.80 16.91 33.16
C ASN A 209 -7.10 16.20 31.99
N PRO A 210 -6.72 16.91 30.91
CA PRO A 210 -6.01 16.34 29.76
C PRO A 210 -4.70 15.62 30.12
N SER A 211 -4.08 16.05 31.22
CA SER A 211 -2.86 15.44 31.74
C SER A 211 -3.09 14.00 32.20
N ASP A 212 -4.29 13.64 32.63
CA ASP A 212 -4.56 12.34 33.27
C ASP A 212 -5.16 11.33 32.27
N LYS A 213 -5.42 11.79 31.04
CA LYS A 213 -5.90 10.98 29.90
C LYS A 213 -4.83 10.10 29.24
N TRP A 214 -3.62 10.01 29.80
CA TRP A 214 -2.57 9.14 29.25
C TRP A 214 -1.55 8.68 30.30
N GLN A 215 -1.05 7.45 30.12
CA GLN A 215 -0.02 6.87 31.00
C GLN A 215 1.37 7.45 30.73
N LYS A 216 2.01 7.98 31.78
CA LYS A 216 3.29 8.73 31.69
C LYS A 216 4.52 7.94 32.14
N PHE A 217 4.42 6.62 32.35
CA PHE A 217 5.50 5.80 32.91
C PHE A 217 6.82 5.99 32.18
N TYR A 218 6.86 5.76 30.86
CA TYR A 218 8.05 5.99 30.04
C TYR A 218 8.50 7.45 30.06
N TYR A 219 7.56 8.41 30.03
CA TYR A 219 7.90 9.84 30.08
C TYR A 219 8.61 10.22 31.40
N ARG A 220 8.20 9.60 32.52
CA ARG A 220 8.76 9.80 33.86
C ARG A 220 9.97 8.92 34.16
N GLY A 221 10.32 7.99 33.27
CA GLY A 221 11.37 7.00 33.53
C GLY A 221 11.00 6.02 34.64
N MET A 222 9.73 5.59 34.67
CA MET A 222 9.20 4.66 35.66
C MET A 222 8.79 3.34 34.99
N LEU A 223 8.92 2.24 35.73
CA LEU A 223 8.34 0.94 35.40
C LEU A 223 6.83 0.91 35.70
N ALA A 224 6.15 -0.13 35.22
CA ALA A 224 4.69 -0.28 35.40
C ALA A 224 4.27 -0.45 36.86
N ASP A 225 5.16 -0.98 37.71
CA ASP A 225 4.97 -1.10 39.16
C ASP A 225 5.21 0.22 39.93
N GLY A 226 5.56 1.31 39.21
CA GLY A 226 5.80 2.63 39.78
C GLY A 226 7.23 2.85 40.27
N THR A 227 8.12 1.86 40.20
CA THR A 227 9.53 2.03 40.55
C THR A 227 10.29 2.83 39.48
N PRO A 228 11.36 3.56 39.83
CA PRO A 228 12.23 4.19 38.83
C PRO A 228 12.91 3.16 37.94
N GLY A 229 12.98 3.44 36.64
CA GLY A 229 13.80 2.69 35.69
C GLY A 229 15.29 3.03 35.85
N THR A 230 15.97 3.27 34.72
CA THR A 230 17.41 3.60 34.75
C THR A 230 17.68 5.02 35.27
N GLN A 231 18.79 5.17 36.02
CA GLN A 231 19.24 6.46 36.58
C GLN A 231 19.58 7.51 35.50
N GLY A 232 19.77 7.10 34.25
CA GLY A 232 20.13 7.98 33.13
C GLY A 232 18.96 8.35 32.20
N HIS A 233 17.70 8.15 32.60
CA HIS A 233 16.54 8.40 31.74
C HIS A 233 16.48 9.86 31.26
N GLN A 234 16.47 10.06 29.94
CA GLN A 234 16.43 11.39 29.34
C GLN A 234 15.02 11.73 28.88
N ALA A 235 14.36 12.64 29.59
CA ALA A 235 13.03 13.13 29.23
C ALA A 235 13.07 14.45 28.44
N LYS A 236 14.21 15.14 28.42
CA LYS A 236 14.43 16.42 27.72
C LYS A 236 15.89 16.56 27.33
N LEU A 237 16.14 17.21 26.20
CA LEU A 237 17.47 17.58 25.74
C LEU A 237 17.56 19.11 25.61
N ARG A 238 18.68 19.69 26.05
CA ARG A 238 19.01 21.11 25.87
C ARG A 238 20.42 21.19 25.32
N LEU A 239 20.53 21.47 24.03
CA LEU A 239 21.82 21.59 23.36
C LEU A 239 22.38 23.00 23.52
N ALA A 240 23.71 23.10 23.53
CA ALA A 240 24.41 24.37 23.48
C ALA A 240 24.22 25.01 22.09
N GLU A 241 24.16 26.34 22.04
CA GLU A 241 24.24 27.08 20.78
C GLU A 241 25.68 27.13 20.27
N PHE A 242 25.86 27.38 18.97
CA PHE A 242 27.20 27.70 18.44
C PHE A 242 27.65 29.07 18.96
N ASP A 243 28.88 29.16 19.46
CA ASP A 243 29.49 30.44 19.80
C ASP A 243 29.54 31.33 18.55
N GLY A 244 28.94 32.52 18.62
CA GLY A 244 28.80 33.43 17.47
C GLY A 244 27.48 33.33 16.69
N ALA A 245 26.56 32.40 17.03
CA ALA A 245 25.24 32.27 16.41
C ALA A 245 24.20 33.35 16.81
N ALA A 246 24.62 34.41 17.52
CA ALA A 246 23.72 35.44 18.06
C ALA A 246 23.28 36.51 17.03
N GLY A 247 23.83 36.48 15.81
CA GLY A 247 23.74 37.59 14.86
C GLY A 247 22.54 37.62 13.91
N PHE A 248 21.67 36.60 13.87
CA PHE A 248 20.54 36.53 12.93
C PHE A 248 19.18 36.42 13.63
N HIS A 249 18.14 36.94 12.98
CA HIS A 249 16.76 36.82 13.45
C HIS A 249 16.32 35.35 13.38
N ARG A 250 16.04 34.75 14.54
CA ARG A 250 15.81 33.30 14.66
C ARG A 250 14.38 32.87 14.39
N GLU A 251 13.42 33.79 14.42
CA GLU A 251 12.03 33.43 14.16
C GLU A 251 11.86 33.21 12.65
N THR A 252 11.33 32.05 12.33
CA THR A 252 10.79 31.77 11.01
C THR A 252 9.56 32.67 10.87
N PRO A 253 9.46 33.52 9.83
CA PRO A 253 8.26 34.29 9.57
C PRO A 253 7.05 33.35 9.63
N PRO A 254 5.91 33.77 10.21
CA PRO A 254 4.70 32.99 10.09
C PRO A 254 4.51 32.72 8.60
N ARG A 255 4.40 31.43 8.25
CA ARG A 255 4.11 31.00 6.87
C ARG A 255 3.11 32.00 6.28
N PRO A 256 3.33 32.61 5.11
CA PRO A 256 2.19 33.12 4.36
C PRO A 256 1.20 31.95 4.35
N ALA A 257 -0.06 32.23 4.70
CA ALA A 257 -1.06 31.19 4.80
C ALA A 257 -1.22 30.55 3.42
N CYS A 258 -0.38 29.57 3.07
CA CYS A 258 -0.78 28.46 2.27
C CYS A 258 -2.00 27.97 3.02
N PRO A 259 -3.21 28.10 2.45
CA PRO A 259 -4.43 28.01 3.22
C PRO A 259 -4.47 26.62 3.85
N ALA A 260 -4.07 26.54 5.12
CA ALA A 260 -4.66 25.59 6.03
C ALA A 260 -6.14 25.89 5.90
N ALA A 261 -6.86 25.00 5.24
CA ALA A 261 -8.24 25.22 4.87
C ALA A 261 -8.97 25.73 6.12
N ALA A 262 -9.28 27.02 6.15
CA ALA A 262 -10.18 27.55 7.14
C ALA A 262 -11.47 26.76 6.94
N HIS A 263 -11.91 26.04 7.96
CA HIS A 263 -13.26 25.50 8.00
C HIS A 263 -14.21 26.70 7.85
N ARG A 264 -14.58 27.01 6.62
CA ARG A 264 -15.66 27.94 6.32
C ARG A 264 -16.93 27.22 6.74
N THR A 265 -17.47 27.61 7.87
CA THR A 265 -18.89 27.44 8.21
C THR A 265 -19.70 28.33 7.28
N GLY A 266 -19.77 27.95 6.02
CA GLY A 266 -20.59 28.57 5.00
C GLY A 266 -21.03 27.45 4.08
N ALA A 267 -22.33 27.22 4.01
CA ALA A 267 -22.95 26.25 3.11
C ALA A 267 -22.63 26.62 1.67
N ALA A 268 -21.52 26.08 1.17
CA ALA A 268 -21.10 26.08 -0.22
C ALA A 268 -20.22 24.84 -0.39
N THR A 269 -20.60 23.99 -1.35
CA THR A 269 -20.01 22.69 -1.69
C THR A 269 -18.48 22.72 -1.64
N ALA A 270 -17.90 22.05 -0.65
CA ALA A 270 -16.46 22.02 -0.40
C ALA A 270 -15.71 21.32 -1.53
N GLU A 271 -14.68 21.97 -2.10
CA GLU A 271 -13.70 21.26 -2.91
C GLU A 271 -12.84 20.34 -2.03
N PRO A 272 -12.50 19.12 -2.48
CA PRO A 272 -11.69 18.18 -1.71
C PRO A 272 -10.25 18.73 -1.46
N GLY A 273 -9.61 18.38 -0.32
CA GLY A 273 -8.21 18.73 0.02
C GLY A 273 -7.15 18.01 -0.83
N PRO A 274 -5.83 18.24 -0.69
CA PRO A 274 -4.80 17.77 -1.63
C PRO A 274 -4.75 16.25 -1.91
N PRO A 275 -4.82 15.35 -0.91
CA PRO A 275 -4.93 13.90 -1.17
C PRO A 275 -6.25 13.55 -1.85
N ALA A 276 -7.31 14.30 -1.54
CA ALA A 276 -8.60 14.15 -2.18
C ALA A 276 -8.65 14.80 -3.58
N ARG A 277 -7.77 15.74 -3.90
CA ARG A 277 -7.57 16.30 -5.26
C ARG A 277 -6.75 15.35 -6.12
N GLU A 278 -5.71 14.74 -5.58
CA GLU A 278 -4.97 13.68 -6.26
C GLU A 278 -5.86 12.47 -6.49
N ALA A 279 -6.59 12.01 -5.46
CA ALA A 279 -7.59 10.96 -5.61
C ALA A 279 -8.69 11.36 -6.61
N ALA A 280 -9.20 12.60 -6.55
CA ALA A 280 -10.17 13.10 -7.53
C ALA A 280 -9.59 13.20 -8.94
N LYS A 281 -8.29 13.49 -9.11
CA LYS A 281 -7.61 13.50 -10.40
C LYS A 281 -7.42 12.08 -10.94
N PHE A 282 -7.02 11.12 -10.09
CA PHE A 282 -6.97 9.71 -10.45
C PHE A 282 -8.36 9.20 -10.82
N GLU A 283 -9.37 9.51 -10.01
CA GLU A 283 -10.77 9.16 -10.29
C GLU A 283 -11.24 9.80 -11.60
N TRP A 284 -10.89 11.08 -11.86
CA TRP A 284 -11.21 11.76 -13.11
C TRP A 284 -10.52 11.12 -14.31
N ILE A 285 -9.23 10.76 -14.22
CA ILE A 285 -8.50 10.06 -15.30
C ILE A 285 -9.13 8.69 -15.56
N LEU A 286 -9.39 7.91 -14.51
CA LEU A 286 -10.01 6.60 -14.62
C LEU A 286 -11.39 6.70 -15.26
N ARG A 287 -12.24 7.61 -14.76
CA ARG A 287 -13.56 7.87 -15.32
C ARG A 287 -13.49 8.34 -16.77
N SER A 288 -12.53 9.20 -17.12
CA SER A 288 -12.34 9.69 -18.49
C SER A 288 -11.89 8.57 -19.43
N ASN A 289 -10.97 7.71 -18.98
CA ASN A 289 -10.55 6.53 -19.75
C ASN A 289 -11.71 5.56 -19.95
N GLU A 290 -12.56 5.34 -18.95
CA GLU A 290 -13.78 4.53 -19.11
C GLU A 290 -14.79 5.17 -20.07
N GLN A 291 -14.95 6.49 -20.03
CA GLN A 291 -15.79 7.21 -21.01
C GLN A 291 -15.27 7.05 -22.43
N LEU A 292 -13.95 7.09 -22.63
CA LEU A 292 -13.33 6.85 -23.94
C LEU A 292 -13.49 5.40 -24.39
N ARG A 293 -13.27 4.42 -23.50
CA ARG A 293 -13.51 2.99 -23.76
C ARG A 293 -14.97 2.73 -24.14
N ALA A 294 -15.91 3.40 -23.48
CA ALA A 294 -17.33 3.30 -23.76
C ALA A 294 -17.75 3.79 -25.16
N LEU A 295 -16.87 4.49 -25.90
CA LEU A 295 -17.12 4.85 -27.30
C LEU A 295 -16.97 3.64 -28.23
N ALA A 296 -16.23 2.60 -27.81
CA ALA A 296 -16.18 1.32 -28.50
C ALA A 296 -17.37 0.43 -28.11
N PRO A 297 -17.72 -0.59 -28.92
CA PRO A 297 -18.74 -1.57 -28.56
C PRO A 297 -18.44 -2.21 -27.20
N ARG A 298 -19.41 -2.16 -26.29
CA ARG A 298 -19.26 -2.66 -24.91
C ARG A 298 -19.48 -4.16 -24.79
N THR A 299 -18.79 -4.93 -25.62
CA THR A 299 -18.88 -6.39 -25.69
C THR A 299 -17.50 -6.99 -25.46
N ILE A 300 -17.43 -8.08 -24.69
CA ILE A 300 -16.19 -8.86 -24.62
C ILE A 300 -16.00 -9.54 -25.96
N VAL A 301 -14.88 -9.23 -26.61
CA VAL A 301 -14.58 -9.79 -27.93
C VAL A 301 -14.26 -11.27 -27.81
N ARG A 302 -14.65 -12.03 -28.82
CA ARG A 302 -14.29 -13.43 -29.00
C ARG A 302 -13.29 -13.55 -30.13
N LYS A 303 -12.23 -14.33 -29.95
CA LYS A 303 -11.16 -14.50 -30.95
C LYS A 303 -10.76 -15.96 -31.04
N ALA A 304 -10.65 -16.45 -32.28
CA ALA A 304 -10.00 -17.72 -32.58
C ALA A 304 -8.56 -17.45 -33.04
N ASP A 305 -7.68 -18.44 -32.88
CA ASP A 305 -6.32 -18.48 -33.45
C ASP A 305 -5.44 -17.27 -33.09
N ILE A 306 -5.61 -16.69 -31.91
CA ILE A 306 -4.79 -15.56 -31.47
C ILE A 306 -3.34 -16.02 -31.26
N THR A 307 -2.38 -15.23 -31.76
CA THR A 307 -0.95 -15.47 -31.47
C THR A 307 -0.61 -14.99 -30.05
N ALA A 308 0.50 -15.48 -29.50
CA ALA A 308 0.96 -15.04 -28.18
C ALA A 308 1.26 -13.53 -28.14
N GLU A 309 1.82 -12.99 -29.22
CA GLU A 309 2.16 -11.56 -29.36
C GLU A 309 0.91 -10.69 -29.43
N ALA A 310 -0.10 -11.11 -30.20
CA ALA A 310 -1.36 -10.39 -30.30
C ALA A 310 -2.13 -10.44 -28.97
N PHE A 311 -2.15 -11.61 -28.30
CA PHE A 311 -2.73 -11.74 -26.98
C PHE A 311 -2.04 -10.82 -25.96
N LEU A 312 -0.71 -10.79 -25.95
CA LEU A 312 0.06 -9.91 -25.06
C LEU A 312 -0.28 -8.44 -25.32
N ALA A 313 -0.21 -7.98 -26.57
CA ALA A 313 -0.34 -6.57 -26.90
C ALA A 313 -1.78 -6.06 -26.76
N GLU A 314 -2.75 -6.83 -27.22
CA GLU A 314 -4.15 -6.36 -27.36
C GLU A 314 -5.01 -6.66 -26.12
N HIS A 315 -4.60 -7.62 -25.28
CA HIS A 315 -5.40 -8.08 -24.15
C HIS A 315 -4.63 -8.04 -22.83
N TYR A 316 -3.51 -8.75 -22.72
CA TYR A 316 -2.77 -8.86 -21.47
C TYR A 316 -2.22 -7.51 -20.99
N ALA A 317 -1.43 -6.83 -21.82
CA ALA A 317 -0.85 -5.53 -21.51
C ALA A 317 -1.87 -4.38 -21.59
N ALA A 318 -2.90 -4.52 -22.44
CA ALA A 318 -3.96 -3.52 -22.59
C ALA A 318 -5.03 -3.59 -21.48
N ASN A 319 -4.98 -4.61 -20.62
CA ASN A 319 -5.97 -4.89 -19.58
C ASN A 319 -7.39 -5.05 -20.16
N HIS A 320 -7.51 -5.78 -21.27
CA HIS A 320 -8.79 -6.04 -21.93
C HIS A 320 -9.15 -7.53 -21.90
N PRO A 321 -10.31 -7.90 -21.36
CA PRO A 321 -10.79 -9.28 -21.38
C PRO A 321 -11.08 -9.75 -22.80
N VAL A 322 -10.95 -11.05 -23.01
CA VAL A 322 -11.23 -11.71 -24.28
C VAL A 322 -11.63 -13.15 -24.03
N VAL A 323 -12.59 -13.64 -24.81
CA VAL A 323 -12.84 -15.08 -24.91
C VAL A 323 -12.02 -15.61 -26.08
N LEU A 324 -11.21 -16.61 -25.81
CA LEU A 324 -10.50 -17.35 -26.82
C LEU A 324 -11.32 -18.58 -27.19
N ASP A 325 -11.77 -18.60 -28.44
CA ASP A 325 -12.59 -19.68 -28.96
C ASP A 325 -11.69 -20.86 -29.33
N SER A 326 -12.14 -22.07 -28.98
CA SER A 326 -11.55 -23.32 -29.48
C SER A 326 -10.09 -23.60 -29.07
N GLU A 327 -9.54 -22.88 -28.10
CA GLU A 327 -8.19 -23.12 -27.57
C GLU A 327 -8.02 -24.49 -26.90
N LEU A 328 -9.12 -25.09 -26.45
CA LEU A 328 -9.14 -26.34 -25.72
C LEU A 328 -9.62 -27.52 -26.58
N THR A 329 -9.91 -27.31 -27.87
CA THR A 329 -10.65 -28.28 -28.71
C THR A 329 -9.99 -29.66 -28.78
N ASP A 330 -8.65 -29.73 -28.68
CA ASP A 330 -7.91 -30.99 -28.74
C ASP A 330 -7.77 -31.69 -27.36
N TRP A 331 -8.36 -31.14 -26.29
CA TRP A 331 -8.23 -31.70 -24.94
C TRP A 331 -9.19 -32.89 -24.77
N PRO A 332 -8.68 -34.10 -24.43
CA PRO A 332 -9.53 -35.26 -24.19
C PRO A 332 -10.64 -35.03 -23.16
N ALA A 333 -10.44 -34.10 -22.23
CA ALA A 333 -11.39 -33.75 -21.19
C ALA A 333 -12.75 -33.28 -21.74
N LEU A 334 -12.78 -32.55 -22.87
CA LEU A 334 -14.02 -32.04 -23.46
C LEU A 334 -14.99 -33.15 -23.86
N ASP A 335 -14.46 -34.29 -24.33
CA ASP A 335 -15.27 -35.44 -24.74
C ASP A 335 -15.50 -36.45 -23.60
N ARG A 336 -14.51 -36.60 -22.70
CA ARG A 336 -14.51 -37.68 -21.71
C ARG A 336 -15.22 -37.32 -20.42
N TRP A 337 -15.15 -36.05 -19.99
CA TRP A 337 -15.55 -35.68 -18.64
C TRP A 337 -17.07 -35.61 -18.49
N THR A 338 -17.63 -36.74 -18.08
CA THR A 338 -18.99 -36.87 -17.56
C THR A 338 -18.91 -37.15 -16.05
N PRO A 339 -19.98 -36.89 -15.27
CA PRO A 339 -20.02 -37.25 -13.84
C PRO A 339 -19.59 -38.70 -13.60
N ASP A 340 -20.07 -39.64 -14.41
CA ASP A 340 -19.72 -41.06 -14.31
C ASP A 340 -18.24 -41.35 -14.63
N TYR A 341 -17.67 -40.66 -15.61
CA TYR A 341 -16.24 -40.77 -15.91
C TYR A 341 -15.39 -40.28 -14.74
N LEU A 342 -15.69 -39.08 -14.24
CA LEU A 342 -14.99 -38.47 -13.11
C LEU A 342 -15.04 -39.38 -11.87
N LYS A 343 -16.22 -39.93 -11.55
CA LYS A 343 -16.40 -40.88 -10.44
C LYS A 343 -15.55 -42.13 -10.62
N ARG A 344 -15.52 -42.73 -11.82
CA ARG A 344 -14.69 -43.93 -12.07
C ARG A 344 -13.19 -43.65 -12.02
N LEU A 345 -12.77 -42.48 -12.49
CA LEU A 345 -11.36 -42.11 -12.58
C LEU A 345 -10.76 -41.83 -11.19
N ILE A 346 -11.49 -41.11 -10.33
CA ILE A 346 -11.01 -40.67 -9.01
C ILE A 346 -11.48 -41.57 -7.87
N GLY A 347 -12.66 -42.18 -7.99
CA GLY A 347 -13.22 -43.09 -6.98
C GLY A 347 -13.61 -42.38 -5.68
N ASP A 348 -13.40 -43.06 -4.56
CA ASP A 348 -13.75 -42.63 -3.21
C ASP A 348 -12.63 -41.82 -2.52
N ALA A 349 -11.64 -41.34 -3.28
CA ALA A 349 -10.55 -40.54 -2.75
C ALA A 349 -11.09 -39.35 -1.93
N ALA A 350 -10.53 -39.15 -0.75
CA ALA A 350 -10.95 -38.06 0.13
C ALA A 350 -10.49 -36.70 -0.43
N ILE A 351 -11.46 -35.81 -0.66
CA ILE A 351 -11.24 -34.44 -1.12
C ILE A 351 -11.74 -33.43 -0.09
N GLU A 352 -11.19 -32.23 -0.12
CA GLU A 352 -11.70 -31.06 0.57
C GLU A 352 -12.59 -30.23 -0.35
N VAL A 353 -13.76 -29.83 0.13
CA VAL A 353 -14.71 -28.97 -0.58
C VAL A 353 -15.29 -27.95 0.40
N GLN A 354 -15.97 -26.93 -0.13
CA GLN A 354 -16.80 -26.05 0.67
C GLN A 354 -18.23 -26.60 0.75
N ALA A 355 -18.80 -26.69 1.95
CA ALA A 355 -20.16 -27.17 2.22
C ALA A 355 -20.95 -26.19 3.10
N GLY A 356 -22.29 -26.27 3.12
CA GLY A 356 -23.12 -25.41 3.96
C GLY A 356 -23.20 -23.95 3.47
N ARG A 357 -22.69 -23.66 2.26
CA ARG A 357 -22.60 -22.31 1.70
C ARG A 357 -23.96 -21.64 1.54
N SER A 358 -25.03 -22.41 1.33
CA SER A 358 -26.38 -21.84 1.15
C SER A 358 -26.97 -21.28 2.45
N ALA A 359 -26.44 -21.69 3.61
CA ALA A 359 -26.89 -21.22 4.92
C ALA A 359 -26.13 -19.96 5.41
N ASP A 360 -25.05 -19.57 4.72
CA ASP A 360 -24.24 -18.41 5.07
C ASP A 360 -24.28 -17.36 3.95
N ALA A 361 -24.73 -16.15 4.27
CA ALA A 361 -24.72 -15.05 3.31
C ALA A 361 -23.30 -14.48 3.07
N ASP A 362 -22.26 -14.94 3.75
CA ASP A 362 -20.89 -14.48 3.56
C ASP A 362 -19.92 -15.65 3.30
N PHE A 363 -20.40 -16.75 2.71
CA PHE A 363 -19.66 -18.00 2.54
C PHE A 363 -18.25 -17.87 1.91
N GLU A 364 -17.99 -16.91 1.02
CA GLU A 364 -16.63 -16.69 0.48
C GLU A 364 -15.72 -15.95 1.48
N ARG A 365 -16.26 -15.11 2.36
CA ARG A 365 -15.50 -14.41 3.41
C ARG A 365 -15.24 -15.36 4.59
N ASN A 366 -16.21 -16.22 4.91
CA ASN A 366 -16.12 -17.23 5.96
C ASN A 366 -15.64 -18.59 5.42
N MET A 367 -14.91 -18.62 4.30
CA MET A 367 -14.55 -19.85 3.59
C MET A 367 -13.89 -20.93 4.47
N ALA A 368 -13.21 -20.53 5.55
CA ALA A 368 -12.55 -21.44 6.48
C ALA A 368 -13.57 -22.32 7.24
N ASP A 369 -14.74 -21.77 7.58
CA ASP A 369 -15.80 -22.44 8.33
C ASP A 369 -16.59 -23.43 7.46
N HIS A 370 -16.45 -23.33 6.14
CA HIS A 370 -17.15 -24.17 5.17
C HIS A 370 -16.35 -25.38 4.69
N ARG A 371 -15.08 -25.53 5.10
CA ARG A 371 -14.24 -26.63 4.61
C ARG A 371 -14.62 -27.95 5.27
N ILE A 372 -14.98 -28.93 4.46
CA ILE A 372 -15.19 -30.31 4.89
C ILE A 372 -14.42 -31.27 4.01
N ARG A 373 -14.15 -32.48 4.53
CA ARG A 373 -13.65 -33.59 3.72
C ARG A 373 -14.74 -34.60 3.42
N MET A 374 -14.79 -35.10 2.20
CA MET A 374 -15.70 -36.16 1.79
C MET A 374 -15.13 -36.99 0.62
N PRO A 375 -15.64 -38.20 0.37
CA PRO A 375 -15.29 -38.97 -0.81
C PRO A 375 -15.68 -38.25 -2.11
N PHE A 376 -14.79 -38.27 -3.11
CA PHE A 376 -15.00 -37.58 -4.39
C PHE A 376 -16.23 -38.10 -5.15
N ASP A 377 -16.42 -39.42 -5.19
CA ASP A 377 -17.60 -40.03 -5.83
C ASP A 377 -18.92 -39.52 -5.25
N ARG A 378 -19.01 -39.42 -3.92
CA ARG A 378 -20.17 -38.86 -3.19
C ARG A 378 -20.34 -37.38 -3.42
N PHE A 379 -19.24 -36.64 -3.58
CA PHE A 379 -19.30 -35.25 -3.96
C PHE A 379 -19.92 -35.10 -5.35
N ILE A 380 -19.44 -35.85 -6.35
CA ILE A 380 -19.98 -35.81 -7.72
C ILE A 380 -21.45 -36.24 -7.77
N ASP A 381 -21.86 -37.30 -7.06
CA ASP A 381 -23.28 -37.69 -6.95
C ASP A 381 -24.13 -36.49 -6.48
N ARG A 382 -23.67 -35.75 -5.47
CA ARG A 382 -24.41 -34.59 -4.93
C ARG A 382 -24.44 -33.40 -5.87
N VAL A 383 -23.37 -33.10 -6.60
CA VAL A 383 -23.33 -31.91 -7.47
C VAL A 383 -23.83 -32.16 -8.89
N ALA A 384 -23.84 -33.40 -9.36
CA ALA A 384 -24.40 -33.76 -10.67
C ALA A 384 -25.91 -34.05 -10.59
N ASP A 385 -26.36 -34.76 -9.56
CA ASP A 385 -27.75 -35.24 -9.46
C ASP A 385 -28.61 -34.44 -8.46
N GLY A 386 -27.99 -33.59 -7.64
CA GLY A 386 -28.65 -32.85 -6.55
C GLY A 386 -29.53 -31.67 -6.97
N GLY A 387 -29.64 -31.39 -8.28
CA GLY A 387 -30.36 -30.23 -8.80
C GLY A 387 -29.58 -28.91 -8.68
N GLU A 388 -30.28 -27.79 -8.86
CA GLU A 388 -29.66 -26.46 -8.74
C GLU A 388 -29.36 -26.12 -7.27
N GLY A 389 -28.15 -25.66 -6.98
CA GLY A 389 -27.75 -25.22 -5.64
C GLY A 389 -26.29 -24.77 -5.54
N ASN A 390 -25.99 -24.08 -4.44
CA ASN A 390 -24.65 -23.59 -4.11
C ASN A 390 -24.10 -24.23 -2.81
N ASP A 391 -24.79 -25.23 -2.24
CA ASP A 391 -24.44 -25.79 -0.92
C ASP A 391 -23.06 -26.46 -0.88
N LEU A 392 -22.70 -27.17 -1.95
CA LEU A 392 -21.43 -27.88 -2.11
C LEU A 392 -20.69 -27.37 -3.32
N TYR A 393 -19.43 -26.95 -3.14
CA TYR A 393 -18.61 -26.46 -4.24
C TYR A 393 -17.13 -26.74 -3.99
N LEU A 394 -16.44 -27.28 -5.00
CA LEU A 394 -14.98 -27.36 -5.01
C LEU A 394 -14.45 -26.10 -5.67
N THR A 395 -13.63 -25.35 -4.94
CA THR A 395 -13.12 -24.03 -5.35
C THR A 395 -11.60 -24.01 -5.47
N ALA A 396 -11.05 -22.93 -6.04
CA ALA A 396 -9.60 -22.73 -6.10
C ALA A 396 -8.92 -22.82 -4.72
N TYR A 397 -9.58 -22.38 -3.65
CA TYR A 397 -9.06 -22.44 -2.27
C TYR A 397 -8.84 -23.86 -1.74
N ASN A 398 -9.43 -24.88 -2.38
CA ASN A 398 -9.26 -26.28 -2.01
C ASN A 398 -8.18 -26.99 -2.85
N SER A 399 -7.60 -26.31 -3.87
CA SER A 399 -6.72 -26.94 -4.87
C SER A 399 -5.51 -27.63 -4.24
N ALA A 400 -4.82 -26.96 -3.32
CA ALA A 400 -3.64 -27.51 -2.67
C ALA A 400 -3.96 -28.77 -1.85
N ALA A 401 -5.10 -28.79 -1.14
CA ALA A 401 -5.54 -29.95 -0.37
C ALA A 401 -5.95 -31.13 -1.26
N ASN A 402 -6.34 -30.85 -2.51
CA ASN A 402 -6.87 -31.83 -3.45
C ASN A 402 -5.88 -32.26 -4.53
N GLU A 403 -4.66 -31.71 -4.56
CA GLU A 403 -3.71 -31.92 -5.66
C GLU A 403 -3.45 -33.41 -5.93
N ALA A 404 -3.18 -34.19 -4.88
CA ALA A 404 -2.89 -35.61 -5.00
C ALA A 404 -4.12 -36.41 -5.46
N ALA A 405 -5.30 -36.11 -4.92
CA ALA A 405 -6.55 -36.80 -5.26
C ALA A 405 -6.98 -36.52 -6.71
N LEU A 406 -6.79 -35.29 -7.19
CA LEU A 406 -7.20 -34.85 -8.52
C LEU A 406 -6.10 -34.99 -9.58
N ALA A 407 -4.90 -35.45 -9.21
CA ALA A 407 -3.80 -35.66 -10.14
C ALA A 407 -4.16 -36.50 -11.39
N PRO A 408 -5.01 -37.54 -11.33
CA PRO A 408 -5.40 -38.30 -12.52
C PRO A 408 -6.09 -37.47 -13.61
N LEU A 409 -6.78 -36.37 -13.25
CA LEU A 409 -7.45 -35.48 -14.22
C LEU A 409 -6.45 -34.82 -15.19
N LYS A 410 -5.20 -34.62 -14.77
CA LYS A 410 -4.15 -33.99 -15.59
C LYS A 410 -3.88 -34.75 -16.90
N GLN A 411 -4.24 -36.04 -16.98
CA GLN A 411 -4.03 -36.87 -18.18
C GLN A 411 -4.94 -36.50 -19.35
N ASP A 412 -6.08 -35.86 -19.07
CA ASP A 412 -7.07 -35.45 -20.08
C ASP A 412 -6.97 -33.95 -20.42
N ILE A 413 -6.10 -33.20 -19.74
CA ILE A 413 -5.89 -31.76 -19.92
C ILE A 413 -4.68 -31.56 -20.82
N GLY A 414 -4.84 -30.82 -21.91
CA GLY A 414 -3.74 -30.45 -22.80
C GLY A 414 -2.92 -29.26 -22.31
N ALA A 415 -1.92 -28.86 -23.11
CA ALA A 415 -1.08 -27.71 -22.80
C ALA A 415 -1.52 -26.46 -23.56
N LEU A 416 -1.30 -25.28 -22.96
CA LEU A 416 -1.56 -23.97 -23.58
C LEU A 416 -0.28 -23.12 -23.61
N ASP A 417 0.81 -23.72 -24.10
CA ASP A 417 2.20 -23.21 -24.03
C ASP A 417 2.41 -21.84 -24.69
N LYS A 418 1.49 -21.40 -25.55
CA LYS A 418 1.56 -20.05 -26.12
C LYS A 418 1.27 -18.97 -25.07
N LEU A 419 0.49 -19.27 -24.03
CA LEU A 419 0.08 -18.33 -22.98
C LEU A 419 0.64 -18.67 -21.60
N LEU A 420 0.78 -19.96 -21.28
CA LEU A 420 1.09 -20.46 -19.94
C LEU A 420 2.48 -21.13 -19.87
N THR A 421 3.09 -21.13 -18.69
CA THR A 421 4.31 -21.92 -18.43
C THR A 421 3.95 -23.35 -18.00
N PRO A 422 4.78 -24.37 -18.31
CA PRO A 422 4.44 -25.77 -18.03
C PRO A 422 4.46 -26.13 -16.53
N GLU A 423 5.05 -25.30 -15.66
CA GLU A 423 5.23 -25.60 -14.23
C GLU A 423 4.00 -25.29 -13.37
N GLY A 424 2.98 -24.59 -13.90
CA GLY A 424 1.82 -24.18 -13.12
C GLY A 424 0.68 -25.20 -13.12
N ALA A 425 0.30 -25.65 -11.93
CA ALA A 425 -0.92 -26.44 -11.75
C ALA A 425 -2.15 -25.51 -11.81
N GLY A 426 -3.10 -25.83 -12.69
CA GLY A 426 -4.39 -25.13 -12.72
C GLY A 426 -5.26 -25.46 -11.51
N MET A 427 -6.14 -24.53 -11.15
CA MET A 427 -7.04 -24.63 -10.00
C MET A 427 -8.43 -25.09 -10.45
N PRO A 428 -8.90 -26.29 -10.06
CA PRO A 428 -10.20 -26.79 -10.47
C PRO A 428 -11.35 -26.11 -9.73
N TRP A 429 -12.46 -25.94 -10.43
CA TRP A 429 -13.76 -25.54 -9.93
C TRP A 429 -14.79 -26.55 -10.37
N ILE A 430 -15.40 -27.28 -9.43
CA ILE A 430 -16.39 -28.32 -9.72
C ILE A 430 -17.63 -28.06 -8.88
N GLY A 431 -18.80 -27.95 -9.49
CA GLY A 431 -20.04 -27.65 -8.79
C GLY A 431 -21.29 -27.98 -9.57
N ALA A 432 -22.43 -27.90 -8.88
CA ALA A 432 -23.75 -28.06 -9.47
C ALA A 432 -24.15 -26.83 -10.29
N ALA A 433 -25.20 -26.98 -11.10
CA ALA A 433 -25.94 -25.83 -11.60
C ALA A 433 -26.33 -24.92 -10.43
N GLY A 434 -26.23 -23.60 -10.58
CA GLY A 434 -26.47 -22.64 -9.50
C GLY A 434 -25.29 -22.40 -8.55
N SER A 435 -24.17 -23.13 -8.68
CA SER A 435 -22.94 -22.80 -7.95
C SER A 435 -22.51 -21.38 -8.28
N PHE A 436 -22.22 -20.59 -7.26
CA PHE A 436 -22.11 -19.14 -7.38
C PHE A 436 -20.88 -18.59 -6.67
N THR A 437 -20.11 -17.77 -7.38
CA THR A 437 -19.04 -16.95 -6.82
C THR A 437 -19.46 -15.48 -6.90
N PRO A 438 -19.63 -14.79 -5.75
CA PRO A 438 -20.09 -13.41 -5.68
C PRO A 438 -19.09 -12.42 -6.30
N LEU A 439 -19.55 -11.19 -6.49
CA LEU A 439 -18.75 -10.11 -7.10
C LEU A 439 -17.46 -9.84 -6.30
N HIS A 440 -16.33 -10.02 -6.98
CA HIS A 440 -14.99 -9.73 -6.48
C HIS A 440 -14.08 -9.34 -7.65
N HIS A 441 -12.87 -8.88 -7.38
CA HIS A 441 -11.80 -8.82 -8.38
C HIS A 441 -10.64 -9.68 -7.92
N ASP A 442 -9.67 -9.93 -8.79
CA ASP A 442 -8.46 -10.67 -8.42
C ASP A 442 -7.23 -9.79 -8.46
N LEU A 443 -6.22 -10.20 -7.68
CA LEU A 443 -4.90 -9.57 -7.60
C LEU A 443 -3.92 -10.12 -8.65
N THR A 444 -4.41 -10.95 -9.55
CA THR A 444 -3.69 -11.56 -10.67
C THR A 444 -4.52 -11.46 -11.94
N ASN A 445 -3.86 -11.56 -13.09
CA ASN A 445 -4.54 -11.95 -14.32
C ASN A 445 -4.90 -13.43 -14.24
N ASN A 446 -6.06 -13.80 -14.78
CA ASN A 446 -6.60 -15.16 -14.73
C ASN A 446 -7.03 -15.65 -16.12
N LEU A 447 -6.81 -16.94 -16.38
CA LEU A 447 -7.35 -17.64 -17.54
C LEU A 447 -8.32 -18.72 -17.06
N LEU A 448 -9.62 -18.53 -17.33
CA LEU A 448 -10.69 -19.46 -16.98
C LEU A 448 -10.95 -20.38 -18.18
N LEU A 449 -10.74 -21.67 -18.00
CA LEU A 449 -10.85 -22.71 -19.01
C LEU A 449 -12.11 -23.55 -18.75
N GLN A 450 -13.13 -23.38 -19.57
CA GLN A 450 -14.42 -24.05 -19.40
C GLN A 450 -14.39 -25.44 -20.05
N ILE A 451 -14.56 -26.50 -19.24
CA ILE A 451 -14.42 -27.89 -19.70
C ILE A 451 -15.76 -28.61 -19.78
N VAL A 452 -16.57 -28.52 -18.73
CA VAL A 452 -17.90 -29.19 -18.65
C VAL A 452 -18.96 -28.17 -18.26
N GLY A 453 -20.12 -28.25 -18.92
CA GLY A 453 -21.25 -27.36 -18.68
C GLY A 453 -20.96 -25.90 -19.01
N ARG A 454 -21.90 -25.01 -18.71
CA ARG A 454 -21.78 -23.58 -18.99
C ARG A 454 -21.65 -22.76 -17.71
N LYS A 455 -20.91 -21.66 -17.80
CA LYS A 455 -20.84 -20.63 -16.76
C LYS A 455 -21.18 -19.27 -17.31
N ARG A 456 -22.08 -18.55 -16.64
CA ARG A 456 -22.31 -17.13 -16.89
C ARG A 456 -21.33 -16.33 -16.04
N VAL A 457 -20.55 -15.48 -16.69
CA VAL A 457 -19.63 -14.53 -16.06
C VAL A 457 -20.15 -13.13 -16.32
N LEU A 458 -20.38 -12.37 -15.26
CA LEU A 458 -20.59 -10.93 -15.36
C LEU A 458 -19.27 -10.23 -15.04
N LEU A 459 -18.92 -9.22 -15.82
CA LEU A 459 -17.66 -8.49 -15.72
C LEU A 459 -17.92 -6.99 -15.67
N VAL A 460 -17.21 -6.30 -14.78
CA VAL A 460 -17.21 -4.83 -14.68
C VAL A 460 -15.76 -4.36 -14.71
N ALA A 461 -15.51 -3.32 -15.52
CA ALA A 461 -14.17 -2.77 -15.70
C ALA A 461 -13.59 -2.21 -14.38
N PRO A 462 -12.27 -2.29 -14.17
CA PRO A 462 -11.62 -1.80 -12.95
C PRO A 462 -11.86 -0.30 -12.69
N GLY A 463 -12.12 0.51 -13.73
CA GLY A 463 -12.42 1.93 -13.58
C GLY A 463 -13.72 2.22 -12.80
N ASP A 464 -14.66 1.27 -12.73
CA ASP A 464 -15.89 1.38 -11.94
C ASP A 464 -15.70 0.94 -10.47
N THR A 465 -14.51 0.52 -10.03
CA THR A 465 -14.22 0.11 -8.64
C THR A 465 -14.80 1.05 -7.57
N PRO A 466 -14.69 2.40 -7.66
CA PRO A 466 -15.26 3.31 -6.66
C PRO A 466 -16.79 3.22 -6.50
N ARG A 467 -17.47 2.59 -7.46
CA ARG A 467 -18.93 2.44 -7.54
C ARG A 467 -19.39 1.04 -7.15
N LEU A 468 -18.46 0.09 -7.00
CA LEU A 468 -18.74 -1.31 -6.71
C LEU A 468 -18.66 -1.64 -5.21
N TYR A 469 -18.70 -0.65 -4.32
CA TYR A 469 -18.81 -0.89 -2.86
C TYR A 469 -17.79 -1.91 -2.31
N ASN A 470 -16.54 -1.84 -2.76
CA ASN A 470 -15.45 -2.64 -2.21
C ASN A 470 -15.23 -2.27 -0.75
N ASP A 471 -15.38 -3.25 0.15
CA ASP A 471 -15.35 -3.06 1.60
C ASP A 471 -14.39 -4.00 2.32
N HIS A 472 -14.04 -5.13 1.71
CA HIS A 472 -13.15 -6.11 2.31
C HIS A 472 -12.22 -6.72 1.29
N HIS A 473 -10.93 -6.35 1.34
CA HIS A 473 -9.90 -6.85 0.43
C HIS A 473 -10.36 -6.74 -1.03
N VAL A 474 -10.64 -7.86 -1.69
CA VAL A 474 -11.08 -7.91 -3.09
C VAL A 474 -12.60 -8.00 -3.28
N TYR A 475 -13.37 -8.09 -2.19
CA TYR A 475 -14.81 -8.35 -2.22
C TYR A 475 -15.64 -7.07 -2.13
N SER A 476 -16.84 -7.14 -2.72
CA SER A 476 -17.86 -6.11 -2.66
C SER A 476 -18.93 -6.43 -1.61
N GLN A 477 -19.61 -5.39 -1.10
CA GLN A 477 -20.90 -5.52 -0.41
C GLN A 477 -22.03 -5.93 -1.38
N VAL A 478 -21.90 -5.58 -2.66
CA VAL A 478 -22.79 -6.02 -3.74
C VAL A 478 -22.38 -7.44 -4.08
N ARG A 479 -23.12 -8.44 -3.60
CA ARG A 479 -22.75 -9.83 -3.82
C ARG A 479 -23.15 -10.33 -5.21
N ASP A 480 -24.35 -9.95 -5.65
CA ASP A 480 -24.94 -10.36 -6.91
C ASP A 480 -25.55 -9.15 -7.63
N LEU A 481 -24.96 -8.80 -8.77
CA LEU A 481 -25.40 -7.74 -9.67
C LEU A 481 -26.76 -8.03 -10.34
N THR A 482 -27.25 -9.26 -10.25
CA THR A 482 -28.55 -9.67 -10.82
C THR A 482 -29.68 -9.62 -9.81
N GLU A 483 -29.40 -9.34 -8.53
CA GLU A 483 -30.43 -9.22 -7.51
C GLU A 483 -31.45 -8.12 -7.88
N PRO A 484 -32.76 -8.39 -7.72
CA PRO A 484 -33.78 -7.35 -7.82
C PRO A 484 -33.46 -6.18 -6.87
N ASP A 485 -33.74 -4.96 -7.33
CA ASP A 485 -33.51 -3.72 -6.56
C ASP A 485 -32.05 -3.49 -6.12
N VAL A 486 -31.08 -4.19 -6.69
CA VAL A 486 -29.66 -4.01 -6.34
C VAL A 486 -29.21 -2.56 -6.53
N VAL A 487 -29.66 -1.89 -7.58
CA VAL A 487 -29.34 -0.46 -7.81
C VAL A 487 -30.04 0.44 -6.79
N ALA A 488 -31.26 0.10 -6.34
CA ALA A 488 -31.94 0.86 -5.30
C ALA A 488 -31.21 0.75 -3.94
N ARG A 489 -30.70 -0.44 -3.62
CA ARG A 489 -29.87 -0.71 -2.42
C ARG A 489 -28.47 -0.11 -2.53
N PHE A 490 -27.92 -0.09 -3.74
CA PHE A 490 -26.57 0.36 -4.06
C PHE A 490 -26.57 1.41 -5.18
N PRO A 491 -27.01 2.66 -4.90
CA PRO A 491 -27.24 3.68 -5.93
C PRO A 491 -26.01 4.03 -6.79
N ARG A 492 -24.77 3.84 -6.30
CA ARG A 492 -23.57 4.11 -7.12
C ARG A 492 -23.45 3.18 -8.34
N LEU A 493 -24.17 2.05 -8.35
CA LEU A 493 -24.25 1.14 -9.48
C LEU A 493 -25.02 1.72 -10.68
N GLU A 494 -25.77 2.80 -10.50
CA GLU A 494 -26.60 3.38 -11.57
C GLU A 494 -25.77 3.77 -12.80
N GLY A 495 -25.90 3.03 -13.90
CA GLY A 495 -25.12 3.27 -15.12
C GLY A 495 -23.70 2.67 -15.11
N VAL A 496 -23.37 1.84 -14.11
CA VAL A 496 -22.24 0.90 -14.23
C VAL A 496 -22.54 -0.05 -15.37
N HIS A 497 -21.56 -0.27 -16.24
CA HIS A 497 -21.71 -1.19 -17.34
C HIS A 497 -21.33 -2.60 -16.91
N VAL A 498 -22.24 -3.54 -17.08
CA VAL A 498 -22.00 -4.96 -16.80
C VAL A 498 -21.90 -5.69 -18.12
N HIS A 499 -20.70 -6.20 -18.42
CA HIS A 499 -20.51 -7.14 -19.51
C HIS A 499 -20.98 -8.52 -19.08
N GLN A 500 -21.58 -9.27 -19.99
CA GLN A 500 -21.99 -10.64 -19.74
C GLN A 500 -21.39 -11.54 -20.80
N VAL A 501 -20.80 -12.65 -20.34
CA VAL A 501 -20.30 -13.73 -21.18
C VAL A 501 -20.89 -15.03 -20.66
N THR A 502 -21.43 -15.85 -21.55
CA THR A 502 -21.67 -17.28 -21.26
C THR A 502 -20.50 -18.05 -21.85
N LEU A 503 -19.77 -18.76 -21.00
CA LEU A 503 -18.71 -19.67 -21.39
C LEU A 503 -19.29 -21.04 -21.70
N GLU A 504 -18.98 -21.54 -22.88
CA GLU A 504 -19.31 -22.88 -23.35
C GLU A 504 -18.10 -23.82 -23.18
N PRO A 505 -18.29 -25.15 -23.16
CA PRO A 505 -17.18 -26.09 -23.21
C PRO A 505 -16.23 -25.80 -24.38
N GLY A 506 -14.94 -25.63 -24.08
CA GLY A 506 -13.92 -25.26 -25.05
C GLY A 506 -13.47 -23.80 -25.01
N ASP A 507 -14.25 -22.94 -24.34
CA ASP A 507 -13.92 -21.53 -24.18
C ASP A 507 -12.81 -21.30 -23.16
N ALA A 508 -11.90 -20.36 -23.47
CA ALA A 508 -10.95 -19.82 -22.51
C ALA A 508 -11.18 -18.30 -22.32
N LEU A 509 -11.65 -17.88 -21.14
CA LEU A 509 -11.84 -16.47 -20.81
C LEU A 509 -10.61 -15.91 -20.11
N PHE A 510 -9.99 -14.90 -20.71
CA PHE A 510 -8.99 -14.08 -20.06
C PHE A 510 -9.66 -12.97 -19.25
N ILE A 511 -9.42 -12.96 -17.94
CA ILE A 511 -9.82 -11.89 -17.01
C ILE A 511 -8.56 -11.14 -16.57
N PRO A 512 -8.35 -9.89 -17.03
CA PRO A 512 -7.21 -9.11 -16.62
C PRO A 512 -7.28 -8.69 -15.15
N LEU A 513 -6.12 -8.41 -14.56
CA LEU A 513 -5.99 -7.88 -13.21
C LEU A 513 -6.99 -6.74 -12.92
N GLY A 514 -7.67 -6.80 -11.77
CA GLY A 514 -8.57 -5.75 -11.29
C GLY A 514 -9.96 -5.74 -11.93
N TRP A 515 -10.24 -6.59 -12.93
CA TRP A 515 -11.59 -6.75 -13.45
C TRP A 515 -12.50 -7.41 -12.42
N TRP A 516 -13.58 -6.72 -12.09
CA TRP A 516 -14.59 -7.24 -11.19
C TRP A 516 -15.43 -8.26 -11.92
N HIS A 517 -15.72 -9.37 -11.26
CA HIS A 517 -16.52 -10.42 -11.85
C HIS A 517 -17.29 -11.24 -10.82
N GLN A 518 -18.42 -11.77 -11.26
CA GLN A 518 -19.16 -12.82 -10.56
C GLN A 518 -19.44 -13.96 -11.53
N VAL A 519 -19.54 -15.17 -11.01
CA VAL A 519 -19.65 -16.38 -11.83
C VAL A 519 -20.79 -17.24 -11.33
N THR A 520 -21.69 -17.64 -12.23
CA THR A 520 -22.79 -18.57 -11.95
C THR A 520 -22.67 -19.78 -12.88
N ALA A 521 -22.62 -20.99 -12.33
CA ALA A 521 -22.77 -22.21 -13.11
C ALA A 521 -24.23 -22.35 -13.59
N LEU A 522 -24.43 -22.57 -14.89
CA LEU A 522 -25.76 -22.78 -15.47
C LEU A 522 -26.13 -24.27 -15.56
N ASP A 523 -25.13 -25.14 -15.53
CA ASP A 523 -25.25 -26.59 -15.54
C ASP A 523 -24.28 -27.17 -14.48
N PHE A 524 -24.29 -28.49 -14.27
CA PHE A 524 -23.13 -29.15 -13.64
C PHE A 524 -21.87 -28.73 -14.40
N SER A 525 -20.88 -28.22 -13.68
CA SER A 525 -19.77 -27.52 -14.33
C SER A 525 -18.42 -27.88 -13.76
N VAL A 526 -17.47 -28.06 -14.67
CA VAL A 526 -16.04 -28.19 -14.39
C VAL A 526 -15.27 -27.14 -15.17
N MET A 527 -14.46 -26.36 -14.46
CA MET A 527 -13.64 -25.28 -15.02
C MET A 527 -12.27 -25.29 -14.35
N TYR A 528 -11.23 -24.87 -15.05
CA TYR A 528 -9.91 -24.62 -14.49
C TYR A 528 -9.55 -23.15 -14.54
N THR A 529 -8.92 -22.63 -13.49
CA THR A 529 -8.31 -21.30 -13.51
C THR A 529 -6.80 -21.42 -13.49
N HIS A 530 -6.13 -20.72 -14.41
CA HIS A 530 -4.68 -20.61 -14.48
C HIS A 530 -4.20 -19.18 -14.26
N THR A 531 -3.07 -19.04 -13.56
CA THR A 531 -2.39 -17.76 -13.29
C THR A 531 -0.91 -17.78 -13.69
N ASN A 532 -0.39 -18.93 -14.13
CA ASN A 532 0.99 -19.18 -14.56
C ASN A 532 1.25 -18.71 -15.99
N PHE A 533 0.95 -17.44 -16.28
CA PHE A 533 1.25 -16.84 -17.58
C PHE A 533 2.76 -16.77 -17.85
N ARG A 534 3.14 -16.77 -19.13
CA ARG A 534 4.54 -16.54 -19.56
C ARG A 534 5.04 -15.12 -19.29
N TRP A 535 4.14 -14.22 -18.89
CA TRP A 535 4.39 -12.82 -18.60
C TRP A 535 4.21 -12.53 -17.09
N PRO A 536 4.75 -11.42 -16.56
CA PRO A 536 4.64 -11.09 -15.14
C PRO A 536 3.19 -11.11 -14.64
N ASN A 537 2.97 -11.75 -13.49
CA ASN A 537 1.65 -11.89 -12.86
C ASN A 537 1.71 -11.89 -11.31
N ASP A 538 2.75 -11.30 -10.75
CA ASP A 538 3.06 -11.25 -9.31
C ASP A 538 2.56 -9.96 -8.63
N PHE A 539 1.64 -9.24 -9.27
CA PHE A 539 1.12 -7.94 -8.81
C PHE A 539 0.49 -7.96 -7.41
N HIS A 540 -0.01 -9.12 -6.99
CA HIS A 540 -0.53 -9.37 -5.64
C HIS A 540 0.49 -9.06 -4.53
N MET A 541 1.80 -9.16 -4.80
CA MET A 541 2.85 -8.89 -3.81
C MET A 541 2.92 -7.42 -3.36
N SER A 542 2.41 -6.50 -4.18
CA SER A 542 2.40 -5.05 -3.92
C SER A 542 1.01 -4.48 -3.63
N HIS A 543 0.00 -5.34 -3.45
CA HIS A 543 -1.36 -4.88 -3.20
C HIS A 543 -1.47 -4.14 -1.85
N PRO A 544 -1.97 -2.89 -1.82
CA PRO A 544 -2.18 -2.16 -0.58
C PRO A 544 -3.38 -2.78 0.17
N SER A 545 -3.10 -3.44 1.30
CA SER A 545 -4.10 -4.08 2.17
C SER A 545 -4.95 -3.09 2.96
#